data_AF-A0A6G9NGU2-F1
#
_entry.id   AF-A0A6G9NGU2-F1
#
_cell.length_a   1.000
_cell.length_b   1.000
_cell.length_c   1.000
_cell.angle_alpha   90.00
_cell.angle_beta   90.00
_cell.angle_gamma   90.00
#
_symmetry.space_group_name_H-M   'P 1'
#
loop_
_entity.id
_entity.type
_entity.pdbx_description
1 polymer ?
#
loop_
_entity_poly.entity_id
_entity_poly.type
_entity_poly.pdbx_seq_one_letter_code
_entity_poly.pdbx_strand_id
1 'polypeptide(L)'
;MEIPPKGPDGRRMTVNRELTEDELVWHFRSGWNVAALNCVADRYQPILDAYGAFIKDNERELKRVNDRLEKVYRSQARTRREAMVARDGQTTMVYNFFALPPARTEFCAAALEMANRALASPPKDALGFARENFDQLTEPFYTFFDRYERYQRLSAEWDAKYGALYGPSQPGWVAVQQARANGVEVPRAGESDPSTTITNPSGAMSVTDPETGEKVPVVPVDERVLSQPVTQPLPTDANERETDGAGDSSEG
;
A
#
# COMPACT_ATOMS: atom_id res chain seq x y z
N MET A 1 -8.74 1.52 4.82
CA MET A 1 -7.59 2.32 5.29
C MET A 1 -7.89 3.78 5.02
N GLU A 2 -7.58 4.66 5.96
CA GLU A 2 -7.61 6.11 5.75
C GLU A 2 -6.28 6.54 5.13
N ILE A 3 -6.33 7.20 3.97
CA ILE A 3 -5.13 7.68 3.26
C ILE A 3 -4.83 9.11 3.70
N PRO A 4 -3.56 9.45 4.01
CA PRO A 4 -3.19 10.82 4.31
C PRO A 4 -3.63 11.78 3.19
N PRO A 5 -4.32 12.90 3.53
CA PRO A 5 -4.77 13.85 2.53
C PRO A 5 -3.57 14.54 1.86
N LYS A 6 -3.79 15.09 0.66
CA LYS A 6 -2.81 15.98 0.02
C LYS A 6 -2.99 17.40 0.55
N GLY A 7 -1.87 18.07 0.86
CA GLY A 7 -1.84 19.48 1.21
C GLY A 7 -2.01 20.39 -0.03
N PRO A 8 -2.00 21.71 0.16
CA PRO A 8 -2.10 22.68 -0.93
C PRO A 8 -0.97 22.59 -1.98
N ASP A 9 0.16 22.02 -1.60
CA ASP A 9 1.32 21.76 -2.46
C ASP A 9 1.23 20.42 -3.23
N GLY A 10 0.11 19.70 -3.10
CA GLY A 10 -0.10 18.40 -3.74
C GLY A 10 0.62 17.24 -3.07
N ARG A 11 1.41 17.48 -2.01
CA ARG A 11 2.13 16.43 -1.26
C ARG A 11 1.26 15.86 -0.15
N ARG A 12 1.41 14.56 0.12
CA ARG A 12 0.71 13.88 1.21
C ARG A 12 1.12 14.47 2.57
N MET A 13 0.15 14.71 3.43
CA MET A 13 0.36 15.19 4.80
C MET A 13 0.72 14.01 5.72
N THR A 14 2.00 13.67 5.80
CA THR A 14 2.50 12.55 6.60
C THR A 14 3.45 13.03 7.70
N VAL A 15 3.83 12.12 8.60
CA VAL A 15 4.86 12.36 9.63
C VAL A 15 6.25 12.67 9.03
N ASN A 16 6.47 12.41 7.74
CA ASN A 16 7.75 12.59 7.05
C ASN A 16 7.82 13.87 6.22
N ARG A 17 7.00 14.87 6.53
CA ARG A 17 6.93 16.15 5.85
C ARG A 17 7.62 17.24 6.67
N GLU A 18 8.27 18.19 5.98
CA GLU A 18 8.84 19.42 6.57
C GLU A 18 9.80 19.14 7.74
N LEU A 19 10.59 18.07 7.61
CA LEU A 19 11.53 17.64 8.64
C LEU A 19 12.67 18.63 8.79
N THR A 20 13.03 18.92 10.04
CA THR A 20 14.35 19.47 10.35
C THR A 20 15.45 18.47 10.01
N GLU A 21 16.70 18.92 9.95
CA GLU A 21 17.85 18.03 9.68
C GLU A 21 17.98 16.89 10.70
N ASP A 22 17.74 17.20 11.98
CA ASP A 22 17.79 16.21 13.06
C ASP A 22 16.64 15.20 12.94
N GLU A 23 15.43 15.65 12.59
CA GLU A 23 14.29 14.75 12.36
C GLU A 23 14.51 13.89 11.12
N LEU A 24 15.05 14.45 10.03
CA LEU A 24 15.38 13.71 8.83
C LEU A 24 16.31 12.52 9.13
N VAL A 25 17.40 12.77 9.87
CA VAL A 25 18.32 11.70 10.29
C VAL A 25 17.60 10.66 11.16
N TRP A 26 16.78 11.11 12.11
CA TRP A 26 16.07 10.20 13.01
C TRP A 26 15.01 9.36 12.29
N HIS A 27 14.25 9.96 11.38
CA HIS A 27 13.21 9.29 10.60
C HIS A 27 13.83 8.33 9.60
N PHE A 28 14.90 8.74 8.92
CA PHE A 28 15.69 7.87 8.04
C PHE A 28 16.22 6.65 8.80
N ARG A 29 16.87 6.86 9.96
CA ARG A 29 17.36 5.76 10.81
C ARG A 29 16.22 4.81 11.22
N SER A 30 15.05 5.37 11.55
CA SER A 30 13.88 4.57 11.95
C SER A 30 13.33 3.75 10.78
N GLY A 31 13.24 4.32 9.58
CA GLY A 31 12.87 3.59 8.37
C GLY A 31 13.83 2.45 8.08
N TRP A 32 15.15 2.69 8.11
CA TRP A 32 16.12 1.63 7.88
C TRP A 32 16.08 0.54 8.97
N ASN A 33 15.80 0.91 10.23
CA ASN A 33 15.57 -0.08 11.29
C ASN A 33 14.38 -1.00 10.95
N VAL A 34 13.26 -0.41 10.51
CA VAL A 34 12.07 -1.18 10.10
C VAL A 34 12.41 -2.12 8.94
N ALA A 35 13.18 -1.65 7.95
CA ALA A 35 13.64 -2.50 6.85
C ALA A 35 14.50 -3.68 7.35
N ALA A 36 15.48 -3.41 8.21
CA ALA A 36 16.36 -4.43 8.78
C ALA A 36 15.61 -5.49 9.60
N LEU A 37 14.47 -5.14 10.20
CA LEU A 37 13.63 -6.06 10.97
C LEU A 37 12.59 -6.83 10.13
N ASN A 38 12.08 -6.25 9.05
CA ASN A 38 10.93 -6.78 8.32
C ASN A 38 11.28 -7.40 6.95
N CYS A 39 12.45 -7.07 6.39
CA CYS A 39 12.94 -7.62 5.13
C CYS A 39 13.84 -8.83 5.40
N VAL A 40 13.23 -9.97 5.76
CA VAL A 40 13.94 -11.11 6.41
C VAL A 40 14.35 -12.26 5.47
N ALA A 41 13.97 -12.22 4.19
CA ALA A 41 14.44 -13.24 3.24
C ALA A 41 15.95 -13.11 2.98
N ASP A 42 16.66 -14.21 2.73
CA ASP A 42 18.13 -14.24 2.58
C ASP A 42 18.68 -13.17 1.61
N ARG A 43 17.95 -12.90 0.52
CA ARG A 43 18.32 -11.84 -0.45
C ARG A 43 18.44 -10.44 0.15
N TYR A 44 17.85 -10.21 1.32
CA TYR A 44 17.81 -8.94 2.02
C TYR A 44 18.86 -8.83 3.13
N GLN A 45 19.70 -9.85 3.34
CA GLN A 45 20.80 -9.79 4.31
C GLN A 45 21.67 -8.51 4.21
N PRO A 46 21.98 -7.97 3.01
CA PRO A 46 22.73 -6.72 2.90
C PRO A 46 22.10 -5.52 3.63
N ILE A 47 20.77 -5.50 3.80
CA ILE A 47 20.07 -4.44 4.54
C ILE A 47 20.52 -4.42 6.00
N LEU A 48 20.57 -5.59 6.64
CA LEU A 48 20.97 -5.73 8.04
C LEU A 48 22.45 -5.39 8.23
N ASP A 49 23.31 -5.90 7.33
CA ASP A 49 24.76 -5.69 7.39
C ASP A 49 25.10 -4.20 7.24
N ALA A 50 24.52 -3.55 6.22
CA ALA A 50 24.72 -2.13 5.96
C ALA A 50 24.16 -1.24 7.07
N TYR A 51 22.99 -1.59 7.62
CA TYR A 51 22.42 -0.86 8.77
C TYR A 51 23.31 -0.95 10.00
N GLY A 52 23.82 -2.15 10.31
CA GLY A 52 24.74 -2.37 11.43
C GLY A 52 26.01 -1.54 11.28
N ALA A 53 26.60 -1.50 10.09
CA ALA A 53 27.76 -0.66 9.78
C ALA A 53 27.43 0.83 9.95
N PHE A 54 26.32 1.31 9.36
CA PHE A 54 25.88 2.70 9.48
C PHE A 54 25.74 3.16 10.93
N ILE A 55 25.07 2.37 11.78
CA ILE A 55 24.89 2.71 13.20
C ILE A 55 26.24 2.77 13.94
N LYS A 56 27.12 1.80 13.68
CA LYS A 56 28.44 1.73 14.31
C LYS A 56 29.30 2.92 13.93
N ASP A 57 29.36 3.25 12.65
CA ASP A 57 30.24 4.30 12.13
C ASP A 57 29.75 5.70 12.51
N ASN A 58 28.44 5.87 12.70
CA ASN A 58 27.81 7.16 13.03
C ASN A 58 27.34 7.28 14.49
N GLU A 59 27.71 6.36 15.39
CA GLU A 59 27.19 6.29 16.76
C GLU A 59 27.23 7.63 17.50
N ARG A 60 28.37 8.33 17.43
CA ARG A 60 28.57 9.63 18.11
C ARG A 60 27.68 10.73 17.52
N GLU A 61 27.50 10.74 16.21
CA GLU A 61 26.65 11.72 15.53
C GLU A 61 25.18 11.46 15.84
N LEU A 62 24.74 10.20 15.72
CA LEU A 62 23.37 9.77 16.02
C LEU A 62 23.00 10.08 17.48
N LYS A 63 23.94 9.90 18.42
CA LYS A 63 23.73 10.31 19.81
C LYS A 63 23.51 11.82 19.92
N ARG A 64 24.30 12.64 19.24
CA ARG A 64 24.16 14.11 19.28
C ARG A 64 22.83 14.57 18.69
N VAL A 65 22.39 13.97 17.57
CA VAL A 65 21.07 14.19 16.97
C VAL A 65 19.97 13.88 17.99
N ASN A 66 20.03 12.69 18.61
CA ASN A 66 19.09 12.28 19.64
C ASN A 66 19.03 13.27 20.82
N ASP A 67 20.19 13.71 21.31
CA ASP A 67 20.27 14.65 22.44
C ASP A 67 19.70 16.03 22.06
N ARG A 68 19.86 16.49 20.80
CA ARG A 68 19.25 17.73 20.31
C ARG A 68 17.74 17.62 20.18
N LEU A 69 17.23 16.53 19.60
CA LEU A 69 15.79 16.27 19.54
C LEU A 69 15.17 16.26 20.94
N GLU A 70 15.80 15.57 21.90
CA GLU A 70 15.30 15.54 23.27
C GLU A 70 15.20 16.94 23.89
N LYS A 71 16.18 17.82 23.61
CA LYS A 71 16.12 19.23 24.05
C LYS A 71 14.96 19.99 23.41
N VAL A 72 14.68 19.78 22.12
CA VAL A 72 13.54 20.40 21.43
C VAL A 72 12.22 20.00 22.10
N TYR A 73 11.97 18.71 22.28
CA TYR A 73 10.74 18.23 22.94
C TYR A 73 10.63 18.73 24.38
N ARG A 74 11.73 18.79 25.13
CA ARG A 74 11.74 19.34 26.50
C ARG A 74 11.42 20.84 26.52
N SER A 75 11.85 21.60 25.51
CA SER A 75 11.59 23.04 25.43
C SER A 75 10.14 23.39 25.08
N GLN A 76 9.43 22.47 24.43
CA GLN A 76 8.04 22.65 23.99
C GLN A 76 7.01 22.16 25.02
N ALA A 77 7.45 21.43 26.04
CA ALA A 77 6.59 20.81 27.06
C ALA A 77 6.70 21.52 28.41
N ARG A 78 5.63 21.48 29.22
CA ARG A 78 5.64 22.05 30.58
C ARG A 78 6.30 21.12 31.58
N THR A 79 6.21 19.81 31.32
CA THR A 79 6.80 18.79 32.19
C THR A 79 7.66 17.81 31.39
N ARG A 80 8.60 17.14 32.08
CA ARG A 80 9.41 16.08 31.48
C ARG A 80 8.54 14.93 30.94
N ARG A 81 7.42 14.63 31.60
CA ARG A 81 6.50 13.56 31.18
C ARG A 81 5.81 13.92 29.87
N GLU A 82 5.34 15.15 29.73
CA GLU A 82 4.73 15.63 28.48
C GLU A 82 5.72 15.57 27.31
N ALA A 83 6.97 16.00 27.52
CA ALA A 83 8.03 15.91 26.49
C ALA A 83 8.26 14.47 26.03
N MET A 84 8.30 13.52 26.97
CA MET A 84 8.47 12.10 26.68
C MET A 84 7.30 11.55 25.87
N VAL A 85 6.06 11.81 26.31
CA VAL A 85 4.84 11.36 25.60
C VAL A 85 4.77 11.93 24.17
N ALA A 86 5.08 13.21 23.99
CA ALA A 86 5.09 13.83 22.66
C ALA A 86 6.11 13.16 21.74
N ARG A 87 7.32 12.89 22.25
CA ARG A 87 8.39 12.22 21.50
C ARG A 87 8.07 10.77 21.17
N ASP A 88 7.51 10.02 22.12
CA ASP A 88 7.12 8.63 21.93
C ASP A 88 5.98 8.53 20.91
N GLY A 89 5.02 9.44 20.96
CA GLY A 89 3.95 9.56 19.96
C GLY A 89 4.49 9.81 18.56
N GLN A 90 5.41 10.77 18.41
CA GLN A 90 6.08 11.04 17.14
C GLN A 90 6.86 9.84 16.61
N THR A 91 7.65 9.21 17.48
CA THR A 91 8.39 7.99 17.14
C THR A 91 7.43 6.89 16.67
N THR A 92 6.34 6.65 17.40
CA THR A 92 5.32 5.65 17.04
C THR A 92 4.71 5.93 15.66
N MET A 93 4.39 7.19 15.34
CA MET A 93 3.88 7.56 14.01
C MET A 93 4.87 7.25 12.89
N VAL A 94 6.17 7.50 13.11
CA VAL A 94 7.23 7.18 12.14
C VAL A 94 7.34 5.68 11.91
N TYR A 95 7.38 4.87 12.98
CA TYR A 95 7.43 3.41 12.84
C TYR A 95 6.17 2.87 12.14
N ASN A 96 5.00 3.37 12.50
CA ASN A 96 3.73 2.98 11.85
C ASN A 96 3.72 3.30 10.35
N PHE A 97 4.28 4.45 9.95
CA PHE A 97 4.43 4.80 8.54
C PHE A 97 5.27 3.75 7.80
N PHE A 98 6.47 3.44 8.30
CA PHE A 98 7.37 2.50 7.63
C PHE A 98 6.91 1.03 7.74
N ALA A 99 6.02 0.72 8.68
CA ALA A 99 5.48 -0.62 8.88
C ALA A 99 4.23 -0.93 8.05
N LEU A 100 3.81 -0.05 7.12
CA LEU A 100 2.63 -0.28 6.27
C LEU A 100 2.78 -1.54 5.39
N PRO A 101 2.02 -2.63 5.65
CA PRO A 101 2.19 -3.89 4.95
C PRO A 101 2.04 -3.80 3.42
N PRO A 102 1.09 -3.03 2.85
CA PRO A 102 0.92 -2.95 1.39
C PRO A 102 2.11 -2.36 0.64
N ALA A 103 2.96 -1.58 1.30
CA ALA A 103 4.16 -0.99 0.70
C ALA A 103 5.42 -1.84 0.91
N ARG A 104 5.36 -2.91 1.73
CA ARG A 104 6.53 -3.65 2.22
C ARG A 104 7.42 -4.20 1.11
N THR A 105 6.82 -4.76 0.05
CA THR A 105 7.60 -5.39 -1.04
C THR A 105 8.52 -4.38 -1.72
N GLU A 106 7.95 -3.25 -2.14
CA GLU A 106 8.68 -2.15 -2.79
C GLU A 106 9.63 -1.45 -1.82
N PHE A 107 9.23 -1.30 -0.55
CA PHE A 107 10.08 -0.78 0.51
C PHE A 107 11.34 -1.62 0.74
N CYS A 108 11.20 -2.96 0.81
CA CYS A 108 12.35 -3.85 0.95
C CYS A 108 13.25 -3.83 -0.29
N ALA A 109 12.69 -3.65 -1.50
CA ALA A 109 13.48 -3.50 -2.71
C ALA A 109 14.31 -2.20 -2.70
N ALA A 110 13.68 -1.08 -2.36
CA ALA A 110 14.35 0.22 -2.25
C ALA A 110 15.44 0.21 -1.16
N ALA A 111 15.15 -0.38 0.01
CA ALA A 111 16.11 -0.51 1.09
C ALA A 111 17.30 -1.41 0.71
N LEU A 112 17.08 -2.48 -0.05
CA LEU A 112 18.15 -3.36 -0.54
C LEU A 112 19.09 -2.63 -1.51
N GLU A 113 18.53 -1.87 -2.45
CA GLU A 113 19.32 -1.07 -3.39
C GLU A 113 20.19 -0.04 -2.66
N MET A 114 19.59 0.71 -1.74
CA MET A 114 20.30 1.66 -0.88
C MET A 114 21.40 0.98 -0.05
N ALA A 115 21.10 -0.17 0.56
CA ALA A 115 22.05 -0.91 1.38
C ALA A 115 23.26 -1.41 0.56
N ASN A 116 23.04 -1.92 -0.65
CA ASN A 116 24.12 -2.32 -1.54
C ASN A 116 25.02 -1.15 -1.93
N ARG A 117 24.45 0.03 -2.21
CA ARG A 117 25.23 1.27 -2.44
C ARG A 117 26.04 1.66 -1.20
N ALA A 118 25.45 1.57 -0.01
CA ALA A 118 26.14 1.87 1.25
C ALA A 118 27.30 0.91 1.53
N LEU A 119 27.17 -0.38 1.21
CA LEU A 119 28.27 -1.35 1.35
C LEU A 119 29.39 -1.10 0.35
N ALA A 120 29.05 -0.72 -0.88
CA ALA A 120 30.03 -0.41 -1.92
C ALA A 120 30.77 0.92 -1.67
N SER A 121 30.05 1.91 -1.14
CA SER A 121 30.57 3.25 -0.81
C SER A 121 30.01 3.69 0.54
N PRO A 122 30.71 3.35 1.65
CA PRO A 122 30.27 3.71 2.99
C PRO A 122 30.03 5.22 3.15
N PRO A 123 28.92 5.63 3.79
CA PRO A 123 28.63 7.04 4.02
C PRO A 123 29.64 7.69 4.97
N LYS A 124 29.93 8.98 4.73
CA LYS A 124 30.87 9.75 5.55
C LYS A 124 30.24 10.39 6.78
N ASP A 125 28.94 10.71 6.69
CA ASP A 125 28.15 11.33 7.74
C ASP A 125 26.67 10.93 7.60
N ALA A 126 25.96 10.93 8.73
CA ALA A 126 24.58 10.44 8.78
C ALA A 126 23.59 11.38 8.05
N LEU A 127 23.79 12.69 8.16
CA LEU A 127 22.89 13.68 7.57
C LEU A 127 22.95 13.71 6.05
N GLY A 128 24.15 13.71 5.47
CA GLY A 128 24.35 13.65 4.03
C GLY A 128 23.73 12.37 3.45
N PHE A 129 23.95 11.23 4.11
CA PHE A 129 23.36 9.98 3.68
C PHE A 129 21.84 9.97 3.77
N ALA A 130 21.27 10.51 4.87
CA ALA A 130 19.82 10.62 5.01
C ALA A 130 19.21 11.52 3.93
N ARG A 131 19.81 12.67 3.62
CA ARG A 131 19.35 13.58 2.56
C ARG A 131 19.34 12.93 1.19
N GLU A 132 20.35 12.13 0.87
CA GLU A 132 20.45 11.48 -0.43
C GLU A 132 19.43 10.34 -0.59
N ASN A 133 19.05 9.66 0.50
CA ASN A 133 18.35 8.38 0.40
C ASN A 133 16.93 8.37 0.98
N PHE A 134 16.52 9.40 1.74
CA PHE A 134 15.22 9.38 2.42
C PHE A 134 14.03 9.36 1.46
N ASP A 135 14.13 10.07 0.33
CA ASP A 135 13.06 10.06 -0.68
C ASP A 135 12.92 8.67 -1.30
N GLN A 136 14.01 8.00 -1.66
CA GLN A 136 13.97 6.62 -2.15
C GLN A 136 13.31 5.66 -1.15
N LEU A 137 13.59 5.85 0.15
CA LEU A 137 13.07 4.99 1.20
C LEU A 137 11.58 5.23 1.49
N THR A 138 11.07 6.45 1.23
CA THR A 138 9.67 6.83 1.50
C THR A 138 8.76 6.70 0.27
N GLU A 139 9.32 6.74 -0.93
CA GLU A 139 8.59 6.65 -2.20
C GLU A 139 7.61 5.46 -2.30
N PRO A 140 7.97 4.22 -1.89
CA PRO A 140 7.04 3.08 -1.90
C PRO A 140 5.70 3.33 -1.20
N PHE A 141 5.73 4.09 -0.10
CA PHE A 141 4.53 4.41 0.68
C PHE A 141 3.67 5.45 -0.03
N TYR A 142 4.28 6.50 -0.59
CA TYR A 142 3.56 7.52 -1.35
C TYR A 142 2.94 6.96 -2.62
N THR A 143 3.70 6.15 -3.36
CA THR A 143 3.19 5.42 -4.53
C THR A 143 2.00 4.52 -4.14
N PHE A 144 2.06 3.82 -3.02
CA PHE A 144 0.93 3.03 -2.53
C PHE A 144 -0.29 3.91 -2.22
N PHE A 145 -0.11 5.03 -1.51
CA PHE A 145 -1.21 5.95 -1.19
C PHE A 145 -1.91 6.48 -2.44
N ASP A 146 -1.15 6.86 -3.46
CA ASP A 146 -1.70 7.35 -4.74
C ASP A 146 -2.45 6.25 -5.49
N ARG A 147 -1.91 5.02 -5.51
CA ARG A 147 -2.59 3.87 -6.12
C ARG A 147 -3.89 3.53 -5.38
N TYR A 148 -3.88 3.56 -4.05
CA TYR A 148 -5.05 3.23 -3.24
C TYR A 148 -6.13 4.30 -3.30
N GLU A 149 -5.77 5.59 -3.29
CA GLU A 149 -6.72 6.70 -3.51
C GLU A 149 -7.38 6.57 -4.90
N ARG A 150 -6.58 6.28 -5.94
CA ARG A 150 -7.10 6.02 -7.28
C ARG A 150 -8.07 4.85 -7.29
N TYR A 151 -7.72 3.76 -6.60
CA TYR A 151 -8.61 2.60 -6.46
C TYR A 151 -9.93 2.97 -5.78
N GLN A 152 -9.91 3.70 -4.66
CA GLN A 152 -11.13 4.14 -3.96
C GLN A 152 -12.05 4.97 -4.86
N ARG A 153 -11.47 5.91 -5.62
CA ARG A 153 -12.24 6.72 -6.58
C ARG A 153 -12.86 5.87 -7.68
N LEU A 154 -12.07 5.01 -8.33
CA LEU A 154 -12.55 4.15 -9.42
C LEU A 154 -13.61 3.15 -8.95
N SER A 155 -13.45 2.61 -7.74
CA SER A 155 -14.44 1.74 -7.11
C SER A 155 -15.75 2.47 -6.83
N ALA A 156 -15.69 3.70 -6.31
CA ALA A 156 -16.89 4.51 -6.09
C ALA A 156 -17.59 4.89 -7.40
N GLU A 157 -16.85 5.22 -8.45
CA GLU A 157 -17.39 5.47 -9.79
C GLU A 157 -18.08 4.23 -10.37
N TRP A 158 -17.49 3.05 -10.19
CA TRP A 158 -18.09 1.79 -10.60
C TRP A 158 -19.35 1.49 -9.77
N ASP A 159 -19.33 1.69 -8.45
CA ASP A 159 -20.46 1.45 -7.56
C ASP A 159 -21.65 2.34 -7.92
N ALA A 160 -21.38 3.61 -8.24
CA ALA A 160 -22.41 4.55 -8.68
C ALA A 160 -23.07 4.14 -9.99
N LYS A 161 -22.31 3.52 -10.91
CA LYS A 161 -22.80 3.13 -12.24
C LYS A 161 -23.47 1.76 -12.24
N TYR A 162 -22.93 0.81 -11.49
CA TYR A 162 -23.21 -0.62 -11.63
C TYR A 162 -23.58 -1.30 -10.31
N GLY A 163 -23.41 -0.63 -9.17
CA GLY A 163 -23.63 -1.24 -7.85
C GLY A 163 -25.06 -1.71 -7.60
N ALA A 164 -26.06 -1.09 -8.25
CA ALA A 164 -27.46 -1.55 -8.18
C ALA A 164 -27.69 -2.88 -8.92
N LEU A 165 -26.91 -3.15 -9.98
CA LEU A 165 -27.05 -4.34 -10.83
C LEU A 165 -26.20 -5.50 -10.31
N TYR A 166 -24.96 -5.22 -9.90
CA TYR A 166 -23.98 -6.26 -9.57
C TYR A 166 -23.55 -6.27 -8.10
N GLY A 167 -24.11 -5.39 -7.26
CA GLY A 167 -23.63 -5.13 -5.90
C GLY A 167 -22.36 -4.28 -5.88
N PRO A 168 -21.93 -3.69 -4.76
CA PRO A 168 -20.71 -2.89 -4.67
C PRO A 168 -19.41 -3.67 -4.92
N SER A 169 -18.46 -2.98 -5.54
CA SER A 169 -17.14 -3.42 -6.02
C SER A 169 -16.12 -3.67 -4.93
N GLN A 170 -16.40 -3.30 -3.68
CA GLN A 170 -15.44 -3.50 -2.60
C GLN A 170 -15.20 -5.00 -2.38
N PRO A 171 -13.93 -5.47 -2.46
CA PRO A 171 -13.59 -6.85 -2.17
C PRO A 171 -13.97 -7.14 -0.73
N GLY A 172 -14.86 -8.11 -0.57
CA GLY A 172 -15.47 -8.46 0.70
C GLY A 172 -16.98 -8.26 0.71
N TRP A 173 -17.57 -7.29 0.01
CA TRP A 173 -19.04 -7.14 0.06
C TRP A 173 -19.75 -8.29 -0.65
N VAL A 174 -19.31 -8.67 -1.85
CA VAL A 174 -19.87 -9.82 -2.59
C VAL A 174 -19.65 -11.12 -1.81
N ALA A 175 -18.45 -11.33 -1.25
CA ALA A 175 -18.14 -12.51 -0.44
C ALA A 175 -18.96 -12.57 0.86
N VAL A 176 -19.18 -11.43 1.52
CA VAL A 176 -19.99 -11.30 2.74
C VAL A 176 -21.48 -11.46 2.46
N GLN A 177 -21.99 -10.90 1.37
CA GLN A 177 -23.39 -11.07 0.95
C GLN A 177 -23.68 -12.51 0.56
N GLN A 178 -22.77 -13.16 -0.18
CA GLN A 178 -22.91 -14.56 -0.53
C GLN A 178 -22.83 -15.48 0.69
N ALA A 179 -21.92 -15.21 1.64
CA ALA A 179 -21.87 -15.91 2.92
C ALA A 179 -23.20 -15.78 3.69
N ARG A 180 -23.76 -14.56 3.77
CA ARG A 180 -25.07 -14.31 4.42
C ARG A 180 -26.22 -15.02 3.70
N ALA A 181 -26.27 -14.97 2.38
CA ALA A 181 -27.28 -15.64 1.57
C ALA A 181 -27.23 -17.16 1.74
N ASN A 182 -26.03 -17.72 1.97
CA ASN A 182 -25.81 -19.14 2.21
C ASN A 182 -25.90 -19.53 3.71
N GLY A 183 -26.33 -18.62 4.58
CA GLY A 183 -26.46 -18.88 6.02
C GLY A 183 -25.13 -19.08 6.76
N VAL A 184 -24.01 -18.66 6.16
CA VAL A 184 -22.68 -18.70 6.77
C VAL A 184 -22.53 -17.50 7.70
N GLU A 185 -22.17 -17.75 8.95
CA GLU A 185 -21.95 -16.71 9.96
C GLU A 185 -20.75 -15.84 9.55
N VAL A 186 -20.97 -14.52 9.47
CA VAL A 186 -19.94 -13.57 9.08
C VAL A 186 -19.27 -13.01 10.33
N PRO A 187 -17.94 -13.18 10.51
CA PRO A 187 -17.23 -12.69 11.67
C PRO A 187 -17.41 -11.18 11.88
N ARG A 188 -17.59 -10.76 13.13
CA ARG A 188 -17.73 -9.36 13.55
C ARG A 188 -16.52 -8.94 14.37
N ALA A 189 -15.95 -7.79 14.00
CA ALA A 189 -14.78 -7.25 14.69
C ALA A 189 -15.10 -6.97 16.17
N GLY A 190 -14.32 -7.58 17.07
CA GLY A 190 -14.51 -7.47 18.53
C GLY A 190 -15.41 -8.53 19.16
N GLU A 191 -16.09 -9.36 18.36
CA GLU A 191 -16.94 -10.47 18.82
C GLU A 191 -16.40 -11.84 18.38
N SER A 192 -15.79 -11.92 17.20
CA SER A 192 -15.33 -13.20 16.61
C SER A 192 -13.84 -13.46 16.81
N ASP A 193 -13.45 -14.73 16.96
CA ASP A 193 -12.06 -15.17 17.05
C ASP A 193 -11.29 -14.82 15.76
N PRO A 194 -10.20 -14.04 15.82
CA PRO A 194 -9.42 -13.67 14.65
C PRO A 194 -8.89 -14.85 13.83
N SER A 195 -8.68 -16.02 14.45
CA SER A 195 -8.18 -17.23 13.80
C SER A 195 -9.19 -17.90 12.85
N THR A 196 -10.49 -17.60 12.98
CA THR A 196 -11.55 -18.13 12.11
C THR A 196 -11.87 -17.20 10.94
N THR A 197 -11.18 -16.05 10.84
CA THR A 197 -11.45 -15.01 9.82
C THR A 197 -10.61 -15.19 8.55
N ILE A 198 -9.78 -16.24 8.48
CA ILE A 198 -8.96 -16.55 7.30
C ILE A 198 -9.75 -17.49 6.39
N THR A 199 -10.54 -16.91 5.49
CA THR A 199 -11.13 -17.69 4.39
C THR A 199 -10.12 -17.75 3.25
N ASN A 200 -9.66 -18.95 2.90
CA ASN A 200 -9.04 -19.18 1.59
C ASN A 200 -10.16 -19.19 0.54
N PRO A 201 -10.23 -18.21 -0.39
CA PRO A 201 -11.21 -18.26 -1.47
C PRO A 201 -10.86 -19.47 -2.34
N SER A 202 -11.57 -20.57 -2.11
CA SER A 202 -11.34 -21.84 -2.80
C SER A 202 -12.53 -22.09 -3.72
N GLY A 203 -12.39 -21.68 -4.98
CA GLY A 203 -13.38 -21.96 -6.03
C GLY A 203 -13.45 -20.87 -7.10
N ALA A 204 -13.66 -21.28 -8.35
CA ALA A 204 -14.06 -20.38 -9.42
C ALA A 204 -15.46 -19.83 -9.07
N MET A 205 -15.54 -18.58 -8.64
CA MET A 205 -16.81 -17.92 -8.35
C MET A 205 -17.30 -17.23 -9.62
N SER A 206 -18.62 -17.14 -9.83
CA SER A 206 -19.20 -16.35 -10.93
C SER A 206 -20.39 -15.54 -10.44
N VAL A 207 -20.49 -14.29 -10.88
CA VAL A 207 -21.67 -13.44 -10.68
C VAL A 207 -22.55 -13.55 -11.92
N THR A 208 -23.83 -13.88 -11.74
CA THR A 208 -24.79 -13.90 -12.85
C THR A 208 -25.28 -12.48 -13.14
N ASP A 209 -25.14 -12.04 -14.38
CA ASP A 209 -25.68 -10.78 -14.87
C ASP A 209 -27.22 -10.82 -14.83
N PRO A 210 -27.88 -9.85 -14.19
CA PRO A 210 -29.33 -9.87 -14.03
C PRO A 210 -30.11 -9.53 -15.31
N GLU A 211 -29.49 -8.90 -16.31
CA GLU A 211 -30.13 -8.53 -17.58
C GLU A 211 -29.86 -9.58 -18.67
N THR A 212 -28.63 -10.09 -18.77
CA THR A 212 -28.23 -11.04 -19.82
C THR A 212 -28.26 -12.50 -19.36
N GLY A 213 -28.31 -12.75 -18.06
CA GLY A 213 -28.19 -14.10 -17.47
C GLY A 213 -26.78 -14.70 -17.58
N GLU A 214 -25.80 -13.93 -18.07
CA GLU A 214 -24.44 -14.40 -18.32
C GLU A 214 -23.65 -14.54 -17.01
N LYS A 215 -22.84 -15.60 -16.89
CA LYS A 215 -22.05 -15.85 -15.68
C LYS A 215 -20.67 -15.22 -15.83
N VAL A 216 -20.44 -14.09 -15.16
CA VAL A 216 -19.15 -13.38 -15.12
C VAL A 216 -18.22 -14.05 -14.09
N PRO A 217 -17.10 -14.65 -14.49
CA PRO A 217 -16.19 -15.30 -13.56
C PRO A 217 -15.40 -14.27 -12.73
N VAL A 218 -15.38 -14.46 -11.41
CA VAL A 218 -14.51 -13.75 -10.48
C VAL A 218 -13.14 -14.41 -10.54
N VAL A 219 -12.20 -13.79 -11.24
CA VAL A 219 -10.83 -14.29 -11.35
C VAL A 219 -10.10 -14.03 -10.03
N PRO A 220 -9.64 -15.07 -9.31
CA PRO A 220 -8.78 -14.87 -8.15
C PRO A 220 -7.44 -14.29 -8.62
N VAL A 221 -6.95 -13.27 -7.92
CA VAL A 221 -5.64 -12.66 -8.20
C VAL A 221 -4.56 -13.64 -7.74
N ASP A 222 -3.82 -14.22 -8.68
CA ASP A 222 -2.57 -14.94 -8.38
C ASP A 222 -1.45 -13.92 -8.21
N GLU A 223 -0.95 -13.75 -6.99
CA GLU A 223 0.12 -12.80 -6.65
C GLU A 223 1.45 -13.07 -7.38
N ARG A 224 1.57 -14.20 -8.10
CA ARG A 224 2.76 -14.58 -8.88
C ARG A 224 2.68 -14.22 -10.37
N VAL A 225 1.56 -13.69 -10.84
CA VAL A 225 1.34 -13.37 -12.26
C VAL A 225 0.99 -11.88 -12.41
N LEU A 226 1.70 -11.17 -13.29
CA LEU A 226 1.29 -9.84 -13.75
C LEU A 226 -0.01 -9.98 -14.55
N SER A 227 -1.15 -9.62 -13.94
CA SER A 227 -2.45 -9.69 -14.59
C SER A 227 -2.50 -8.78 -15.82
N GLN A 228 -2.81 -9.34 -16.98
CA GLN A 228 -3.22 -8.53 -18.14
C GLN A 228 -4.64 -7.99 -17.92
N PRO A 229 -4.94 -6.76 -18.35
CA PRO A 229 -6.27 -6.20 -18.23
C PRO A 229 -7.28 -7.05 -19.00
N VAL A 230 -8.40 -7.38 -18.35
CA VAL A 230 -9.52 -8.11 -18.96
C VAL A 230 -10.16 -7.18 -20.01
N THR A 231 -9.90 -7.45 -21.30
CA THR A 231 -10.69 -6.88 -22.40
C THR A 231 -11.98 -7.66 -22.50
N GLN A 232 -13.13 -7.01 -22.30
CA GLN A 232 -14.44 -7.59 -22.58
C GLN A 232 -14.48 -8.08 -24.04
N PRO A 233 -14.98 -9.30 -24.31
CA PRO A 233 -15.32 -9.69 -25.67
C PRO A 233 -16.50 -8.84 -26.15
N LEU A 234 -16.34 -8.21 -27.32
CA LEU A 234 -17.45 -7.56 -28.02
C LEU A 234 -18.43 -8.64 -28.52
N PRO A 235 -19.75 -8.44 -28.45
CA PRO A 235 -20.73 -9.37 -29.01
C PRO A 235 -20.53 -9.54 -30.52
N THR A 236 -20.54 -10.79 -30.99
CA THR A 236 -20.32 -11.19 -32.40
C THR A 236 -21.47 -10.90 -33.36
N ASP A 237 -22.52 -10.19 -32.95
CA ASP A 237 -23.75 -10.05 -33.77
C ASP A 237 -23.79 -8.77 -34.62
N ALA A 238 -22.67 -8.05 -34.75
CA ALA A 238 -22.62 -6.82 -35.54
C ALA A 238 -22.43 -7.03 -37.06
N ASN A 239 -22.27 -8.27 -37.55
CA ASN A 239 -21.94 -8.53 -38.96
C ASN A 239 -22.98 -9.33 -39.78
N GLU A 240 -24.18 -9.61 -39.27
CA GLU A 240 -25.19 -10.39 -40.00
C GLU A 240 -26.47 -9.62 -40.37
N ARG A 241 -26.42 -8.29 -40.47
CA ARG A 241 -27.53 -7.51 -41.04
C ARG A 241 -27.09 -6.56 -42.15
N GLU A 242 -26.45 -7.11 -43.17
CA GLU A 242 -26.38 -6.45 -44.48
C GLU A 242 -26.17 -7.45 -45.64
N THR A 243 -26.83 -8.60 -45.60
CA THR A 243 -26.99 -9.48 -46.78
C THR A 243 -28.31 -10.23 -46.68
N ASP A 244 -29.43 -9.57 -47.02
CA ASP A 244 -30.58 -10.24 -47.63
C ASP A 244 -31.62 -9.19 -48.05
N GLY A 245 -31.59 -8.86 -49.34
CA GLY A 245 -32.48 -7.91 -49.96
C GLY A 245 -32.20 -7.73 -51.45
N ALA A 246 -31.82 -8.79 -52.16
CA ALA A 246 -31.67 -8.80 -53.62
C ALA A 246 -32.18 -10.13 -54.20
N GLY A 247 -33.19 -10.03 -55.07
CA GLY A 247 -33.79 -11.13 -55.86
C GLY A 247 -34.83 -11.92 -55.08
N ASP A 248 -36.03 -12.22 -55.56
CA ASP A 248 -36.46 -12.58 -56.92
C ASP A 248 -38.01 -12.49 -56.90
N SER A 249 -38.77 -12.02 -57.89
CA SER A 249 -38.96 -12.71 -59.18
C SER A 249 -39.86 -11.90 -60.12
N SER A 250 -39.52 -11.95 -61.42
CA SER A 250 -40.40 -11.94 -62.60
C SER A 250 -41.66 -12.82 -62.41
N GLU A 251 -42.75 -12.80 -63.20
CA GLU A 251 -43.16 -12.31 -64.52
C GLU A 251 -44.70 -12.51 -64.57
N GLY A 252 -45.45 -11.71 -65.35
CA GLY A 252 -46.88 -11.91 -65.58
C GLY A 252 -47.64 -10.65 -65.99
#